data_AF-A0A396IT13-F1
#
_entry.id   AF-A0A396IT13-F1
#
_cell.length_a   1.000
_cell.length_b   1.000
_cell.length_c   1.000
_cell.angle_alpha   90.00
_cell.angle_beta   90.00
_cell.angle_gamma   90.00
#
_symmetry.space_group_name_H-M   'P 1'
#
loop_
_entity.id
_entity.type
_entity.pdbx_description
1 polymer ?
#
loop_
_entity_poly.entity_id
_entity_poly.type
_entity_poly.pdbx_seq_one_letter_code
_entity_poly.pdbx_strand_id
1 'polypeptide(L)'
;MEDINKLIEEDPLFALKKLLTGVQSYSIRTSLQELKILMDSSSDLDHLLSNQDSILNLLSLLRRLNQHQRLLPSNVKEFVEKVQNFFNDNIMRHTTSQQLLKKHNQLLDLETELRNKLKSATSTQTHIDSESSTANAQIHDLSLQIDDLKSVVNKCDVQKQKLKAECTEWALQSKELLSALASTEIDVIEADRMRNLATEGFANLKSSFPTI
;
A
#
# COMPACT_ATOMS: atom_id res chain seq x y z
N MET A 1 18.16 43.70 -66.08
CA MET A 1 19.16 44.79 -65.92
C MET A 1 18.61 45.91 -65.03
N GLU A 2 17.29 46.11 -64.98
CA GLU A 2 16.57 46.97 -64.00
C GLU A 2 17.03 46.84 -62.53
N ASP A 3 17.34 45.61 -62.08
CA ASP A 3 17.60 45.31 -60.67
C ASP A 3 18.89 45.91 -60.11
N ILE A 4 19.91 46.15 -60.95
CA ILE A 4 21.20 46.70 -60.50
C ILE A 4 21.12 48.23 -60.43
N ASN A 5 20.41 48.88 -61.36
CA ASN A 5 20.25 50.33 -61.36
C ASN A 5 19.49 50.81 -60.12
N LYS A 6 18.44 50.08 -59.72
CA LYS A 6 17.71 50.34 -58.47
C LYS A 6 18.57 50.10 -57.22
N LEU A 7 19.43 49.08 -57.26
CA LEU A 7 20.38 48.76 -56.19
C LEU A 7 21.45 49.85 -56.01
N ILE A 8 21.87 50.49 -57.11
CA ILE A 8 22.85 51.59 -57.12
C ILE A 8 22.26 52.85 -56.49
N GLU A 9 20.97 53.14 -56.71
CA GLU A 9 20.29 54.29 -56.09
C GLU A 9 20.07 54.10 -54.59
N GLU A 10 19.69 52.90 -54.16
CA GLU A 10 19.32 52.64 -52.77
C GLU A 10 20.51 52.28 -51.86
N ASP A 11 21.55 51.63 -52.39
CA ASP A 11 22.77 51.26 -51.64
C ASP A 11 23.99 51.10 -52.59
N PRO A 12 24.62 52.21 -53.00
CA PRO A 12 25.66 52.22 -54.04
C PRO A 12 26.90 51.38 -53.67
N LEU A 13 27.25 51.33 -52.38
CA LEU A 13 28.38 50.54 -51.87
C LEU A 13 28.11 49.05 -51.96
N PHE A 14 26.87 48.64 -51.72
CA PHE A 14 26.43 47.25 -51.85
C PHE A 14 26.37 46.79 -53.31
N ALA A 15 25.88 47.64 -54.21
CA ALA A 15 25.89 47.37 -55.64
C ALA A 15 27.31 47.15 -56.18
N LEU A 16 28.26 47.99 -55.74
CA LEU A 16 29.67 47.89 -56.12
C LEU A 16 30.30 46.59 -55.61
N LYS A 17 30.00 46.18 -54.37
CA LYS A 17 30.49 44.93 -53.78
C LYS A 17 29.93 43.68 -54.44
N LYS A 18 28.64 43.69 -54.81
CA LYS A 18 27.97 42.62 -55.56
C LYS A 18 28.59 42.43 -56.95
N LEU A 19 28.92 43.53 -57.62
CA LEU A 19 29.65 43.55 -58.90
C LEU A 19 31.07 43.00 -58.78
N LEU A 20 31.80 43.33 -57.70
CA LEU A 20 33.20 42.95 -57.53
C LEU A 20 33.42 41.51 -57.05
N THR A 21 32.47 40.92 -56.32
CA THR A 21 32.68 39.62 -55.66
C THR A 21 31.91 38.46 -56.26
N GLY A 22 30.89 38.71 -57.11
CA GLY A 22 30.05 37.67 -57.71
C GLY A 22 29.18 36.87 -56.73
N VAL A 23 29.43 37.00 -55.43
CA VAL A 23 28.64 36.41 -54.35
C VAL A 23 27.40 37.27 -54.13
N GLN A 24 26.26 36.61 -53.95
CA GLN A 24 25.01 37.24 -53.53
C GLN A 24 25.21 37.77 -52.10
N SER A 25 25.86 38.93 -51.97
CA SER A 25 25.97 39.61 -50.67
C SER A 25 24.56 39.97 -50.26
N TYR A 26 24.16 39.65 -49.03
CA TYR A 26 22.89 40.12 -48.49
C TYR A 26 23.05 41.57 -48.02
N SER A 27 22.14 42.46 -48.41
CA SER A 27 22.21 43.86 -47.97
C SER A 27 21.86 43.91 -46.48
N ILE A 28 22.57 44.76 -45.73
CA ILE A 28 22.21 45.12 -44.36
C ILE A 28 20.73 45.53 -44.28
N ARG A 29 20.24 46.26 -45.30
CA ARG A 29 18.84 46.66 -45.40
C ARG A 29 17.90 45.46 -45.49
N THR A 30 18.26 44.44 -46.28
CA THR A 30 17.49 43.20 -46.36
C THR A 30 17.45 42.47 -45.03
N SER A 31 18.58 42.37 -44.31
CA SER A 31 18.60 41.73 -42.98
C SER A 31 17.80 42.49 -41.92
N LEU A 32 17.81 43.83 -41.95
CA LEU A 32 16.96 44.65 -41.08
C LEU A 32 15.47 44.53 -41.42
N GLN A 33 15.13 44.45 -42.72
CA GLN A 33 13.76 44.23 -43.18
C GLN A 33 13.26 42.84 -42.77
N GLU A 34 14.09 41.80 -42.91
CA GLU A 34 13.79 40.43 -42.47
C GLU A 34 13.59 40.36 -40.95
N LEU A 35 14.44 41.05 -40.17
CA LEU A 35 14.28 41.17 -38.72
C LEU A 35 12.97 41.85 -38.35
N LYS A 36 12.61 42.94 -39.05
CA LYS A 36 11.33 43.61 -38.85
C LYS A 36 10.15 42.70 -39.16
N ILE A 37 10.16 42.02 -40.31
CA ILE A 37 9.10 41.07 -40.69
C ILE A 37 9.00 39.96 -39.66
N LEU A 38 10.12 39.42 -39.18
CA LEU A 38 10.13 38.39 -38.16
C LEU A 38 9.45 38.88 -36.86
N MET A 39 9.78 40.09 -36.41
CA MET A 39 9.15 40.69 -35.22
C MET A 39 7.65 40.98 -35.46
N ASP A 40 7.28 41.55 -36.61
CA ASP A 40 5.90 41.88 -36.97
C ASP A 40 5.03 40.63 -37.21
N SER A 41 5.64 39.52 -37.61
CA SER A 41 4.96 38.24 -37.86
C SER A 41 4.66 37.44 -36.59
N SER A 42 5.34 37.76 -35.48
CA SER A 42 5.06 37.11 -34.20
C SER A 42 3.93 37.81 -33.46
N SER A 43 2.99 37.05 -32.90
CA SER A 43 1.93 37.62 -32.05
C SER A 43 2.50 38.28 -30.80
N ASP A 44 3.49 37.63 -30.21
CA ASP A 44 4.16 38.03 -28.98
C ASP A 44 5.56 37.40 -28.89
N LEU A 45 6.29 37.75 -27.85
CA LEU A 45 7.62 37.23 -27.59
C LEU A 45 7.61 35.72 -27.29
N ASP A 46 6.57 35.23 -26.63
CA ASP A 46 6.48 33.84 -26.18
C ASP A 46 6.26 32.89 -27.37
N HIS A 47 5.44 33.30 -28.34
CA HIS A 47 5.24 32.62 -29.62
C HIS A 47 6.53 32.57 -30.44
N LEU A 48 7.30 33.68 -30.47
CA LEU A 48 8.58 33.73 -31.18
C LEU A 48 9.60 32.77 -30.56
N LEU A 49 9.67 32.73 -29.23
CA LEU A 49 10.63 31.92 -28.48
C LEU A 49 10.18 30.46 -28.30
N SER A 50 8.91 30.15 -28.50
CA SER A 50 8.40 28.76 -28.42
C SER A 50 8.65 27.97 -29.69
N ASN A 51 9.00 28.62 -30.80
CA ASN A 51 9.32 27.98 -32.06
C ASN A 51 10.84 27.97 -32.29
N GLN A 52 11.43 26.77 -32.32
CA GLN A 52 12.85 26.57 -32.56
C GLN A 52 13.32 27.15 -33.91
N ASP A 53 12.49 27.07 -34.95
CA ASP A 53 12.82 27.61 -36.27
C ASP A 53 12.85 29.14 -36.25
N SER A 54 11.91 29.77 -35.52
CA SER A 54 11.90 31.22 -35.31
C SER A 54 13.14 31.70 -34.55
N ILE A 55 13.56 30.97 -33.51
CA ILE A 55 14.80 31.25 -32.76
C ILE A 55 16.03 31.13 -33.68
N LEU A 56 16.13 30.04 -34.45
CA LEU A 56 17.26 29.84 -35.37
C LEU A 56 17.31 30.93 -36.45
N ASN A 57 16.15 31.32 -36.98
CA ASN A 57 16.02 32.43 -37.93
C ASN A 57 16.50 33.75 -37.31
N LEU A 58 16.04 34.09 -36.11
CA LEU A 58 16.46 35.27 -35.36
C LEU A 58 17.98 35.29 -35.11
N LEU A 59 18.54 34.20 -34.60
CA LEU A 59 20.00 34.07 -34.35
C LEU A 59 20.79 34.21 -35.66
N SER A 60 20.28 33.66 -36.76
CA SER A 60 20.91 33.78 -38.07
C SER A 60 20.93 35.23 -38.59
N LEU A 61 19.86 36.00 -38.34
CA LEU A 61 19.72 37.40 -38.75
C LEU A 61 20.65 38.29 -37.94
N LEU A 62 20.68 38.12 -36.61
CA LEU A 62 21.59 38.85 -35.72
C LEU A 62 23.05 38.57 -36.06
N ARG A 63 23.39 37.30 -36.38
CA ARG A 63 24.73 36.93 -36.84
C ARG A 63 25.10 37.64 -38.15
N ARG A 64 24.19 37.67 -39.13
CA ARG A 64 24.39 38.38 -40.42
C ARG A 64 24.62 39.89 -40.21
N LEU A 65 23.82 40.53 -39.35
CA LEU A 65 23.96 41.94 -39.02
C LEU A 65 25.31 42.25 -38.34
N ASN A 66 25.74 41.38 -37.42
CA ASN A 66 27.04 41.52 -36.75
C ASN A 66 28.24 41.29 -37.67
N GLN A 67 28.14 40.39 -38.65
CA GLN A 67 29.21 40.20 -39.65
C GLN A 67 29.48 41.46 -40.49
N HIS A 68 28.50 42.36 -40.61
CA HIS A 68 28.62 43.61 -41.35
C HIS A 68 28.65 44.85 -40.46
N GLN A 69 28.93 44.69 -39.16
CA GLN A 69 28.87 45.76 -38.15
C GLN A 69 29.77 46.97 -38.47
N ARG A 70 30.89 46.78 -39.18
CA ARG A 70 31.79 47.86 -39.63
C ARG A 70 31.17 48.80 -40.66
N LEU A 71 30.11 48.35 -41.34
CA LEU A 71 29.39 49.10 -42.38
C LEU A 71 28.12 49.76 -41.81
N LEU A 72 27.79 49.53 -40.53
CA LEU A 72 26.63 50.10 -39.87
C LEU A 72 26.93 51.50 -39.34
N PRO A 73 26.03 52.48 -39.55
CA PRO A 73 26.01 53.71 -38.78
C PRO A 73 25.95 53.44 -37.26
N SER A 74 26.54 54.32 -36.44
CA SER A 74 26.67 54.11 -34.98
C SER A 74 25.33 53.85 -34.28
N ASN A 75 24.26 54.55 -34.69
CA ASN A 75 22.91 54.38 -34.16
C ASN A 75 22.32 52.99 -34.48
N VAL A 76 22.60 52.46 -35.67
CA VAL A 76 22.14 51.12 -36.08
C VAL A 76 22.93 50.03 -35.34
N LYS A 77 24.23 50.25 -35.12
CA LYS A 77 25.07 49.35 -34.33
C LYS A 77 24.56 49.20 -32.90
N GLU A 78 24.26 50.31 -32.23
CA GLU A 78 23.69 50.32 -30.87
C GLU A 78 22.33 49.62 -30.81
N PHE A 79 21.49 49.83 -31.82
CA PHE A 79 20.20 49.13 -31.93
C PHE A 79 20.38 47.61 -32.05
N VAL A 80 21.24 47.13 -32.95
CA VAL A 80 21.48 45.69 -33.14
C VAL A 80 22.02 45.04 -31.86
N GLU A 81 22.92 45.72 -31.14
CA GLU A 81 23.46 45.23 -29.87
C GLU A 81 22.38 45.13 -28.78
N LYS A 82 21.50 46.14 -28.67
CA LYS A 82 20.35 46.11 -27.75
C LYS A 82 19.39 44.97 -28.07
N VAL A 83 19.04 44.79 -29.35
CA VAL A 83 18.16 43.70 -29.80
C VAL A 83 18.78 42.34 -29.52
N GLN A 84 20.07 42.18 -29.78
CA GLN A 84 20.78 40.93 -29.52
C GLN A 84 20.79 40.58 -28.04
N ASN A 85 21.14 41.52 -27.17
CA ASN A 85 21.16 41.31 -25.72
C ASN A 85 19.75 40.98 -25.21
N PHE A 86 18.74 41.72 -25.66
CA PHE A 86 17.34 41.46 -25.33
C PHE A 86 16.94 40.02 -25.67
N PHE A 87 17.20 39.56 -26.89
CA PHE A 87 16.77 38.22 -27.29
C PHE A 87 17.61 37.12 -26.66
N ASN A 88 18.92 37.30 -26.49
CA ASN A 88 19.76 36.32 -25.79
C ASN A 88 19.27 36.09 -24.36
N ASP A 89 18.97 37.16 -23.63
CA ASP A 89 18.46 37.08 -22.26
C ASP A 89 17.10 36.38 -22.23
N ASN A 90 16.19 36.74 -23.15
CA ASN A 90 14.86 36.15 -23.18
C ASN A 90 14.85 34.69 -23.66
N ILE A 91 15.70 34.30 -24.61
CA ILE A 91 15.89 32.89 -25.02
C ILE A 91 16.34 32.05 -23.81
N MET A 92 17.34 32.53 -23.07
CA MET A 92 17.84 31.84 -21.87
C MET A 92 16.78 31.71 -20.78
N ARG A 93 16.04 32.79 -20.51
CA ARG A 93 14.95 32.79 -19.52
C ARG A 93 13.80 31.88 -19.94
N HIS A 94 13.37 31.94 -21.19
CA HIS A 94 12.30 31.10 -21.73
C HIS A 94 12.66 29.61 -21.67
N THR A 95 13.88 29.24 -22.09
CA THR A 95 14.39 27.87 -21.98
C THR A 95 14.35 27.37 -20.53
N THR A 96 14.79 28.21 -19.59
CA THR A 96 14.78 27.88 -18.16
C THR A 96 13.34 27.70 -17.64
N SER A 97 12.44 28.62 -18.01
CA SER A 97 11.02 28.55 -17.64
C SER A 97 10.34 27.28 -18.19
N GLN A 98 10.60 26.91 -19.44
CA GLN A 98 10.05 25.67 -20.02
C GLN A 98 10.55 24.41 -19.31
N GLN A 99 11.84 24.36 -18.96
CA GLN A 99 12.38 23.25 -18.18
C GLN A 99 11.75 23.17 -16.78
N LEU A 100 11.53 24.33 -16.14
CA LEU A 100 10.87 24.41 -14.84
C LEU A 100 9.41 23.94 -14.92
N LEU A 101 8.65 24.39 -15.94
CA LEU A 101 7.27 23.97 -16.17
C LEU A 101 7.17 22.46 -16.41
N LYS A 102 8.09 21.89 -17.19
CA LYS A 102 8.15 20.43 -17.39
C LYS A 102 8.34 19.68 -16.08
N LYS A 103 9.30 20.12 -15.25
CA LYS A 103 9.52 19.53 -13.92
C LYS A 103 8.32 19.70 -13.00
N HIS A 104 7.66 20.86 -13.05
CA HIS A 104 6.46 21.14 -12.27
C HIS A 104 5.32 20.18 -12.62
N ASN A 105 5.06 19.97 -13.92
CA ASN A 105 4.03 19.02 -14.36
C ASN A 105 4.37 17.59 -13.95
N GLN A 106 5.63 17.18 -14.06
CA GLN A 106 6.08 15.87 -13.57
C GLN A 106 5.86 15.71 -12.05
N LEU A 107 6.06 16.77 -11.27
CA LEU A 107 5.80 16.77 -9.84
C LEU A 107 4.30 16.67 -9.52
N LEU A 108 3.45 17.37 -10.29
CA LEU A 108 1.99 17.28 -10.14
C LEU A 108 1.46 15.86 -10.44
N ASP A 109 2.00 15.22 -11.48
CA ASP A 109 1.66 13.83 -11.81
C ASP A 109 2.07 12.88 -10.67
N LEU A 110 3.29 13.04 -10.15
CA LEU A 110 3.79 12.25 -9.02
C LEU A 110 2.96 12.48 -7.75
N GLU A 111 2.59 13.73 -7.46
CA GLU A 111 1.73 14.08 -6.33
C GLU A 111 0.38 13.37 -6.42
N THR A 112 -0.22 13.36 -7.62
CA THR A 112 -1.49 12.70 -7.88
C THR A 112 -1.39 11.18 -7.69
N GLU A 113 -0.32 10.57 -8.20
CA GLU A 113 -0.06 9.13 -8.02
C GLU A 113 0.11 8.76 -6.55
N LEU A 114 0.92 9.52 -5.81
CA LEU A 114 1.17 9.30 -4.39
C LEU A 114 -0.11 9.45 -3.57
N ARG A 115 -0.93 10.47 -3.87
CA ARG A 115 -2.22 10.67 -3.21
C ARG A 115 -3.16 9.49 -3.42
N ASN A 116 -3.21 8.94 -4.63
CA ASN A 116 -4.03 7.77 -4.93
C ASN A 116 -3.52 6.51 -4.22
N LYS A 117 -2.21 6.28 -4.20
CA LYS A 117 -1.59 5.19 -3.43
C LYS A 117 -1.88 5.31 -1.93
N LEU A 118 -1.77 6.51 -1.38
CA LEU A 118 -2.09 6.77 0.03
C LEU A 118 -3.55 6.46 0.32
N LYS A 119 -4.48 6.92 -0.52
CA LYS A 119 -5.91 6.62 -0.37
C LYS A 119 -6.19 5.12 -0.37
N SER A 120 -5.58 4.38 -1.30
CA SER A 120 -5.69 2.91 -1.36
C SER A 120 -5.15 2.26 -0.10
N ALA A 121 -3.97 2.66 0.36
CA ALA A 121 -3.36 2.11 1.58
C ALA A 121 -4.22 2.36 2.82
N THR A 122 -4.79 3.57 2.95
CA THR A 122 -5.72 3.90 4.04
C THR A 122 -6.96 3.01 4.01
N SER A 123 -7.56 2.77 2.84
CA SER A 123 -8.70 1.86 2.71
C SER A 123 -8.35 0.42 3.10
N THR A 124 -7.18 -0.08 2.67
CA THR A 124 -6.70 -1.41 3.09
C THR A 124 -6.48 -1.47 4.60
N GLN A 125 -5.91 -0.43 5.22
CA GLN A 125 -5.72 -0.38 6.66
C GLN A 125 -7.05 -0.47 7.40
N THR A 126 -8.07 0.31 6.99
CA THR A 126 -9.40 0.26 7.61
C THR A 126 -10.03 -1.13 7.52
N HIS A 127 -9.82 -1.83 6.40
CA HIS A 127 -10.29 -3.21 6.25
C HIS A 127 -9.59 -4.15 7.26
N ILE A 128 -8.26 -4.09 7.35
CA ILE A 128 -7.48 -4.90 8.29
C ILE A 128 -7.91 -4.63 9.73
N ASP A 129 -8.13 -3.37 10.10
CA ASP A 129 -8.58 -3.00 11.46
C ASP A 129 -9.94 -3.62 11.79
N SER A 130 -10.85 -3.64 10.82
CA SER A 130 -12.19 -4.23 10.97
C SER A 130 -12.14 -5.77 11.12
N GLU A 131 -11.31 -6.43 10.32
CA GLU A 131 -11.10 -7.88 10.39
C GLU A 131 -10.41 -8.26 11.71
N SER A 132 -9.40 -7.52 12.12
CA SER A 132 -8.70 -7.75 13.39
C SER A 132 -9.64 -7.58 14.59
N SER A 133 -10.53 -6.59 14.56
CA SER A 133 -11.54 -6.40 15.60
C SER A 133 -12.53 -7.57 15.66
N THR A 134 -12.95 -8.06 14.50
CA THR A 134 -13.83 -9.23 14.39
C THR A 134 -13.16 -10.50 14.92
N ALA A 135 -11.91 -10.74 14.52
CA ALA A 135 -11.13 -11.88 15.00
C ALA A 135 -10.92 -11.83 16.52
N ASN A 136 -10.62 -10.65 17.08
CA ASN A 136 -10.49 -10.48 18.53
C ASN A 136 -11.80 -10.79 19.28
N ALA A 137 -12.95 -10.38 18.74
CA ALA A 137 -14.25 -10.72 19.33
C ALA A 137 -14.51 -12.24 19.31
N GLN A 138 -14.16 -12.92 18.21
CA GLN A 138 -14.26 -14.38 18.11
C GLN A 138 -13.32 -15.10 19.08
N ILE A 139 -12.09 -14.63 19.23
CA ILE A 139 -11.12 -15.19 20.20
C ILE A 139 -11.64 -15.04 21.63
N HIS A 140 -12.22 -13.89 21.96
CA HIS A 140 -12.81 -13.67 23.28
C HIS A 140 -13.98 -14.63 23.53
N ASP A 141 -14.88 -14.81 22.58
CA ASP A 141 -16.01 -15.74 22.69
C ASP A 141 -15.54 -17.18 22.89
N LEU A 142 -14.58 -17.65 22.08
CA LEU A 142 -13.98 -18.98 22.24
C LEU A 142 -13.29 -19.15 23.61
N SER A 143 -12.66 -18.10 24.13
CA SER A 143 -12.03 -18.13 25.45
C SER A 143 -13.06 -18.34 26.56
N LEU A 144 -14.22 -17.67 26.48
CA LEU A 144 -15.33 -17.89 27.41
C LEU A 144 -15.86 -19.33 27.32
N GLN A 145 -16.07 -19.84 26.10
CA GLN A 145 -16.53 -21.22 25.90
C GLN A 145 -15.56 -22.26 26.49
N ILE A 146 -14.24 -22.02 26.36
CA ILE A 146 -13.22 -22.87 26.96
C ILE A 146 -13.34 -22.88 28.49
N ASP A 147 -13.57 -21.73 29.12
CA ASP A 147 -13.67 -21.65 30.57
C ASP A 147 -14.96 -22.32 31.09
N ASP A 148 -16.07 -22.20 30.36
CA ASP A 148 -17.29 -22.95 30.64
C ASP A 148 -17.06 -24.47 30.55
N LEU A 149 -16.38 -24.93 29.50
CA LEU A 149 -16.05 -26.35 29.34
C LEU A 149 -15.14 -26.86 30.47
N LYS A 150 -14.14 -26.08 30.90
CA LYS A 150 -13.30 -26.45 32.07
C LYS A 150 -14.16 -26.63 33.33
N SER A 151 -15.13 -25.74 33.56
CA SER A 151 -16.06 -25.84 34.69
C SER A 151 -16.88 -27.12 34.65
N VAL A 152 -17.40 -27.48 33.47
CA VAL A 152 -18.15 -28.74 33.26
C VAL A 152 -17.27 -29.95 33.50
N VAL A 153 -16.04 -29.97 32.98
CA VAL A 153 -15.08 -31.06 33.20
C VAL A 153 -14.78 -31.25 34.67
N ASN A 154 -14.50 -30.16 35.41
CA ASN A 154 -14.25 -30.24 36.85
C ASN A 154 -15.45 -30.81 37.63
N LYS A 155 -16.68 -30.41 37.28
CA LYS A 155 -17.90 -30.98 37.89
C LYS A 155 -18.03 -32.47 37.60
N CYS A 156 -17.77 -32.89 36.37
CA CYS A 156 -17.78 -34.30 35.97
C CYS A 156 -16.74 -35.12 36.76
N ASP A 157 -15.53 -34.60 36.92
CA ASP A 157 -14.48 -35.25 37.70
C ASP A 157 -14.88 -35.42 39.18
N VAL A 158 -15.48 -34.41 39.79
CA VAL A 158 -16.01 -34.50 41.17
C VAL A 158 -17.07 -35.59 41.27
N GLN A 159 -18.03 -35.63 40.34
CA GLN A 159 -19.08 -36.67 40.32
C GLN A 159 -18.50 -38.06 40.13
N LYS A 160 -17.52 -38.22 39.24
CA LYS A 160 -16.81 -39.49 39.01
C LYS A 160 -16.12 -39.98 40.28
N GLN A 161 -15.45 -39.10 41.02
CA GLN A 161 -14.81 -39.48 42.30
C GLN A 161 -15.84 -39.88 43.35
N LYS A 162 -16.97 -39.16 43.43
CA LYS A 162 -18.06 -39.51 44.34
C LYS A 162 -18.64 -40.90 44.04
N LEU A 163 -18.97 -41.17 42.78
CA LEU A 163 -19.46 -42.49 42.36
C LEU A 163 -18.45 -43.59 42.64
N LYS A 164 -17.15 -43.34 42.42
CA LYS A 164 -16.10 -44.30 42.74
C LYS A 164 -16.05 -44.62 44.24
N ALA A 165 -16.21 -43.62 45.11
CA ALA A 165 -16.27 -43.81 46.55
C ALA A 165 -17.50 -44.63 46.97
N GLU A 166 -18.70 -44.27 46.46
CA GLU A 166 -19.95 -44.99 46.73
C GLU A 166 -19.85 -46.47 46.29
N CYS A 167 -19.34 -46.74 45.09
CA CYS A 167 -19.10 -48.11 44.62
C CYS A 167 -18.15 -48.89 45.53
N THR A 168 -17.11 -48.24 46.07
CA THR A 168 -16.15 -48.87 46.98
C THR A 168 -16.82 -49.20 48.32
N GLU A 169 -17.66 -48.30 48.83
CA GLU A 169 -18.44 -48.52 50.05
C GLU A 169 -19.45 -49.66 49.89
N TRP A 170 -20.23 -49.68 48.80
CA TRP A 170 -21.17 -50.77 48.53
C TRP A 170 -20.47 -52.11 48.36
N ALA A 171 -19.29 -52.14 47.74
CA ALA A 171 -18.50 -53.37 47.63
C ALA A 171 -18.05 -53.90 49.01
N LEU A 172 -17.68 -52.99 49.93
CA LEU A 172 -17.32 -53.37 51.29
C LEU A 172 -18.54 -53.89 52.08
N GLN A 173 -19.64 -53.16 52.05
CA GLN A 173 -20.89 -53.56 52.71
C GLN A 173 -21.39 -54.92 52.19
N SER A 174 -21.32 -55.15 50.88
CA SER A 174 -21.68 -56.43 50.27
C SER A 174 -20.80 -57.58 50.79
N LYS A 175 -19.48 -57.36 50.92
CA LYS A 175 -18.55 -58.36 51.49
C LYS A 175 -18.84 -58.66 52.96
N GLU A 176 -19.15 -57.64 53.76
CA GLU A 176 -19.52 -57.79 55.17
C GLU A 176 -20.82 -58.59 55.32
N LEU A 177 -21.85 -58.26 54.54
CA LEU A 177 -23.13 -58.98 54.52
C LEU A 177 -22.95 -60.45 54.14
N LEU A 178 -22.15 -60.74 53.11
CA LEU A 178 -21.85 -62.12 52.71
C LEU A 178 -21.14 -62.90 53.83
N SER A 179 -20.22 -62.26 54.54
CA SER A 179 -19.51 -62.88 55.67
C SER A 179 -20.44 -63.16 56.85
N ALA A 180 -21.32 -62.20 57.18
CA ALA A 180 -22.32 -62.35 58.23
C ALA A 180 -23.35 -63.44 57.90
N LEU A 181 -23.78 -63.51 56.63
CA LEU A 181 -24.69 -64.54 56.16
C LEU A 181 -24.07 -65.94 56.29
N ALA A 182 -22.82 -66.12 55.86
CA ALA A 182 -22.10 -67.38 55.99
C ALA A 182 -21.93 -67.81 57.45
N SER A 183 -21.66 -66.88 58.37
CA SER A 183 -21.61 -67.18 59.81
C SER A 183 -22.97 -67.63 60.35
N THR A 184 -24.03 -66.92 59.99
CA THR A 184 -25.40 -67.23 60.44
C THR A 184 -25.86 -68.58 59.90
N GLU A 185 -25.49 -68.93 58.67
CA GLU A 185 -25.78 -70.24 58.08
C GLU A 185 -25.16 -71.38 58.90
N ILE A 186 -23.91 -71.22 59.37
CA ILE A 186 -23.26 -72.18 60.27
C ILE A 186 -24.01 -72.28 61.59
N ASP A 187 -24.38 -71.14 62.20
CA ASP A 187 -25.11 -71.11 63.46
C ASP A 187 -26.48 -71.81 63.35
N VAL A 188 -27.19 -71.62 62.23
CA VAL A 188 -28.47 -72.29 61.96
C VAL A 188 -28.27 -73.80 61.79
N ILE A 189 -27.24 -74.24 61.07
CA ILE A 189 -26.91 -75.67 60.91
C ILE A 189 -26.64 -76.31 62.28
N GLU A 190 -25.85 -75.66 63.13
CA GLU A 190 -25.53 -76.21 64.46
C GLU A 190 -26.75 -76.19 65.40
N ALA A 191 -27.56 -75.13 65.36
CA ALA A 191 -28.82 -75.08 66.12
C ALA A 191 -29.79 -76.19 65.70
N ASP A 192 -29.90 -76.47 64.39
CA ASP A 192 -30.72 -77.56 63.87
C ASP A 192 -30.22 -78.93 64.35
N ARG A 193 -28.90 -79.14 64.32
CA ARG A 193 -28.26 -80.35 64.85
C ARG A 193 -28.55 -80.54 66.34
N MET A 194 -28.40 -79.49 67.15
CA MET A 194 -28.68 -79.52 68.59
C MET A 194 -30.16 -79.82 68.88
N ARG A 195 -31.07 -79.24 68.08
CA ARG A 195 -32.51 -79.53 68.17
C ARG A 195 -32.81 -81.00 67.86
N ASN A 196 -32.19 -81.57 66.83
CA ASN A 196 -32.37 -82.97 66.47
C ASN A 196 -31.86 -83.90 67.60
N LEU A 197 -30.68 -83.63 68.15
CA LEU A 197 -30.14 -84.37 69.31
C LEU A 197 -31.05 -84.27 70.55
N ALA A 198 -31.58 -83.08 70.86
CA ALA A 198 -32.50 -82.91 71.97
C ALA A 198 -33.81 -83.69 71.75
N THR A 199 -34.31 -83.72 70.51
CA THR A 199 -35.52 -84.48 70.14
C THR A 199 -35.29 -85.98 70.30
N GLU A 200 -34.15 -86.50 69.82
CA GLU A 200 -33.75 -87.90 70.02
C GLU A 200 -33.56 -88.24 71.51
N GLY A 201 -32.86 -87.39 72.26
CA GLY A 201 -32.66 -87.55 73.70
C GLY A 201 -33.97 -87.58 74.48
N PHE A 202 -34.93 -86.72 74.13
CA PHE A 202 -36.26 -86.72 74.72
C PHE A 202 -37.06 -87.99 74.37
N ALA A 203 -36.99 -88.46 73.12
CA ALA A 203 -37.63 -89.70 72.70
C ALA A 203 -37.06 -90.92 73.46
N ASN A 204 -35.74 -90.97 73.64
CA ASN A 204 -35.04 -92.00 74.42
C ASN A 204 -35.43 -91.97 75.90
N LEU A 205 -35.57 -90.77 76.50
CA LEU A 205 -36.07 -90.64 77.87
C LEU A 205 -37.51 -91.17 77.98
N LYS A 206 -38.37 -90.80 77.03
CA LYS A 206 -39.78 -91.23 77.02
C LYS A 206 -39.91 -92.75 76.93
N SER A 207 -39.07 -93.44 76.17
CA SER A 207 -39.08 -94.91 76.05
C SER A 207 -38.52 -95.64 77.28
N SER A 208 -37.79 -94.95 78.15
CA SER A 208 -37.21 -95.53 79.38
C SER A 208 -38.20 -95.67 80.54
N PHE A 209 -39.39 -95.07 80.46
CA PHE A 209 -40.42 -95.21 81.49
C PHE A 209 -41.03 -96.63 81.47
N PRO A 210 -41.24 -97.25 82.64
CA PRO A 210 -41.85 -98.58 82.70
C PRO A 210 -43.27 -98.53 82.14
N THR A 211 -43.58 -99.47 81.25
CA THR A 211 -44.93 -99.64 80.70
C THR A 211 -45.81 -100.23 81.79
N ILE A 212 -46.81 -99.46 82.26
CA ILE A 212 -47.84 -99.91 83.20
C ILE A 212 -48.98 -100.57 82.42
#